data_AF-A0A6G3S053-F1
#
_entry.id   AF-A0A6G3S053-F1
#
_cell.length_a   1.000
_cell.length_b   1.000
_cell.length_c   1.000
_cell.angle_alpha   90.00
_cell.angle_beta   90.00
_cell.angle_gamma   90.00
#
_symmetry.space_group_name_H-M   'P 1'
#
loop_
_entity.id
_entity.type
_entity.pdbx_description
1 polymer ?
#
loop_
_entity_poly.entity_id
_entity_poly.type
_entity_poly.pdbx_seq_one_letter_code
_entity_poly.pdbx_strand_id
1 'polypeptide(L)' 'MTVDRWAQAVRQQLGVGRLLPLGKAGDGAWITEPAAQAVLRRAAAQVRGARLVSLRLSLADPDGTYEAAVPAPPSAPA' A
#
# COMPACT_ATOMS: atom_id res chain seq x y z
N MET A 1 17.40 -21.44 -5.19
CA MET A 1 18.45 -20.45 -4.91
C MET A 1 18.49 -19.30 -5.94
N THR A 2 18.37 -19.56 -7.25
CA THR A 2 18.45 -18.51 -8.30
C THR A 2 17.13 -17.74 -8.54
N VAL A 3 15.98 -18.41 -8.38
CA VAL A 3 14.65 -17.83 -8.62
C VAL A 3 14.29 -16.76 -7.58
N ASP A 4 14.61 -16.98 -6.29
CA ASP A 4 14.39 -16.02 -5.22
C ASP A 4 15.16 -14.70 -5.43
N ARG A 5 16.40 -14.80 -5.92
CA ARG A 5 17.25 -13.64 -6.17
C ARG A 5 16.73 -12.79 -7.34
N TRP A 6 16.18 -13.45 -8.36
CA TRP A 6 15.57 -12.78 -9.51
C TRP A 6 14.24 -12.11 -9.12
N ALA A 7 13.39 -12.77 -8.33
CA ALA A 7 12.18 -12.16 -7.79
C ALA A 7 12.50 -10.96 -6.88
N GLN A 8 13.58 -11.03 -6.08
CA GLN A 8 14.06 -9.92 -5.26
C GLN A 8 14.57 -8.75 -6.11
N ALA A 9 15.29 -9.03 -7.20
CA ALA A 9 15.80 -8.03 -8.12
C ALA A 9 14.65 -7.35 -8.91
N VAL A 10 13.65 -8.11 -9.34
CA VAL A 10 12.43 -7.58 -9.98
C VAL A 10 11.64 -6.71 -8.97
N ARG A 11 11.57 -7.10 -7.69
CA ARG A 11 10.95 -6.27 -6.63
C ARG A 11 11.70 -4.95 -6.40
N GLN A 12 13.03 -5.00 -6.35
CA GLN A 12 13.88 -3.80 -6.23
C GLN A 12 13.78 -2.92 -7.49
N GLN A 13 13.69 -3.52 -8.69
CA GLN A 13 13.56 -2.81 -9.96
C GLN A 13 12.14 -2.25 -10.21
N LEU A 14 11.09 -2.90 -9.72
CA LEU A 14 9.70 -2.44 -9.85
C LEU A 14 9.33 -1.34 -8.85
N GLY A 15 10.14 -1.12 -7.80
CA GLY A 15 10.06 0.08 -6.95
C GLY A 15 8.66 0.41 -6.45
N VAL A 16 7.86 -0.60 -6.10
CA VAL A 16 6.40 -0.44 -5.89
C VAL A 16 6.04 0.33 -4.61
N GLY A 17 7.02 0.87 -3.88
CA GLY A 17 6.81 1.60 -2.63
C GLY A 17 6.29 0.69 -1.51
N ARG A 18 5.77 1.30 -0.44
CA ARG A 18 5.19 0.59 0.71
C ARG A 18 3.88 -0.10 0.32
N LEU A 19 3.61 -1.30 0.83
CA LEU A 19 2.30 -1.95 0.70
C LEU A 19 1.38 -1.54 1.86
N LEU A 20 0.13 -1.23 1.55
CA LEU A 20 -0.90 -0.77 2.50
C LEU A 20 -2.08 -1.74 2.51
N PRO A 21 -2.67 -2.05 3.67
CA PRO A 21 -3.93 -2.78 3.72
C PRO A 21 -5.04 -1.92 3.10
N LEU A 22 -5.92 -2.56 2.32
CA LEU A 22 -7.08 -1.92 1.70
C LEU A 22 -8.35 -2.58 2.25
N GLY A 23 -9.22 -1.78 2.87
CA GLY A 23 -10.42 -2.30 3.53
C GLY A 23 -10.16 -2.64 5.00
N LYS A 24 -10.99 -3.54 5.56
CA LYS A 24 -10.86 -4.02 6.93
C LYS A 24 -9.83 -5.14 7.03
N ALA A 25 -9.40 -5.43 8.26
CA ALA A 25 -8.55 -6.58 8.62
C ALA A 25 -9.01 -7.90 8.00
N GLY A 26 -10.33 -8.09 8.01
CA GLY A 26 -11.00 -9.25 7.45
C GLY A 26 -10.95 -9.39 5.92
N ASP A 27 -10.62 -8.33 5.17
CA ASP A 27 -10.80 -8.32 3.72
C ASP A 27 -9.57 -8.87 2.97
N GLY A 28 -8.41 -8.90 3.63
CA GLY A 28 -7.18 -9.48 3.07
C GLY A 28 -6.65 -8.79 1.80
N ALA A 29 -7.12 -7.59 1.49
CA ALA A 29 -6.73 -6.85 0.29
C ALA A 29 -5.59 -5.86 0.58
N TRP A 30 -4.75 -5.65 -0.44
CA TRP A 30 -3.56 -4.81 -0.35
C TRP A 30 -3.44 -3.89 -1.56
N ILE A 31 -2.90 -2.70 -1.35
CA ILE A 31 -2.62 -1.71 -2.39
C ILE A 31 -1.23 -1.11 -2.19
N THR A 32 -0.51 -0.85 -3.27
CA THR A 32 0.78 -0.17 -3.18
C THR A 32 0.58 1.32 -2.93
N GLU A 33 1.45 1.93 -2.12
CA GLU A 33 1.36 3.34 -1.79
C GLU A 33 1.33 4.24 -3.04
N PRO A 34 2.16 4.03 -4.09
CA PRO A 34 2.05 4.79 -5.33
C PRO A 34 0.67 4.65 -6.02
N ALA A 35 0.07 3.46 -6.02
CA ALA A 35 -1.25 3.25 -6.60
C ALA A 35 -2.34 3.98 -5.78
N ALA A 36 -2.27 3.90 -4.44
CA ALA A 36 -3.17 4.65 -3.57
C ALA A 36 -3.04 6.17 -3.79
N GLN A 37 -1.81 6.68 -3.89
CA GLN A 37 -1.56 8.09 -4.17
C GLN A 37 -2.16 8.53 -5.52
N ALA A 38 -2.04 7.71 -6.56
CA ALA A 38 -2.62 8.03 -7.88
C ALA A 38 -4.14 8.18 -7.81
N VAL A 39 -4.83 7.25 -7.14
CA VAL A 39 -6.29 7.31 -6.95
C VAL A 39 -6.70 8.54 -6.13
N LEU A 40 -6.01 8.82 -5.03
CA LEU A 40 -6.32 9.95 -4.15
C LEU A 40 -6.07 11.31 -4.81
N ARG A 41 -5.00 11.45 -5.60
CA ARG A 41 -4.75 12.67 -6.39
C ARG A 41 -5.86 12.92 -7.40
N ARG A 42 -6.31 11.87 -8.10
CA ARG A 42 -7.43 11.97 -9.05
C ARG A 42 -8.72 12.38 -8.33
N ALA A 43 -9.02 11.80 -7.18
CA ALA A 43 -10.19 12.15 -6.39
C ALA A 43 -10.12 13.61 -5.90
N ALA A 44 -8.97 14.05 -5.39
CA ALA A 44 -8.77 15.43 -4.96
C ALA A 44 -8.96 16.45 -6.09
N ALA A 45 -8.57 16.10 -7.33
CA ALA A 45 -8.78 16.96 -8.50
C ALA A 45 -10.26 17.18 -8.86
N GLN A 46 -11.18 16.36 -8.34
CA GLN A 46 -12.62 16.54 -8.52
C GLN A 46 -13.26 17.47 -7.49
N VAL A 47 -12.52 17.86 -6.43
CA VAL A 47 -13.03 18.73 -5.38
C VAL A 47 -12.95 20.19 -5.84
N ARG A 48 -14.10 20.81 -6.09
CA ARG A 48 -14.15 22.22 -6.52
C ARG A 48 -13.64 23.15 -5.41
N GLY A 49 -12.80 24.11 -5.80
CA GLY A 49 -12.25 25.11 -4.89
C GLY A 49 -11.10 24.62 -4.00
N ALA A 50 -10.67 23.37 -4.14
CA ALA A 50 -9.54 22.81 -3.39
C ALA A 50 -8.34 22.51 -4.31
N ARG A 51 -7.13 22.74 -3.81
CA ARG A 51 -5.88 22.32 -4.45
C ARG A 51 -5.11 21.40 -3.51
N LEU A 52 -4.81 20.19 -3.97
CA LEU A 52 -3.95 19.27 -3.24
C LEU A 52 -2.49 19.77 -3.28
N VAL A 53 -1.91 20.04 -2.11
CA VAL A 53 -0.52 20.55 -1.98
C VAL A 53 0.44 19.41 -1.61
N SER A 54 0.02 18.53 -0.71
CA SER A 54 0.79 17.37 -0.27
C SER A 54 -0.16 16.23 0.10
N LEU A 55 0.35 15.00 0.09
CA LEU A 55 -0.40 13.81 0.44
C LEU A 55 0.49 12.93 1.33
N ARG A 56 -0.05 12.52 2.48
CA ARG A 56 0.60 11.59 3.42
C ARG A 56 -0.37 10.45 3.71
N LEU A 57 0.16 9.23 3.74
CA LEU A 57 -0.61 8.02 4.05
C LEU A 57 -0.10 7.43 5.36
N SER A 58 -1.01 7.15 6.27
CA SER A 58 -0.74 6.55 7.58
C SER A 58 -1.89 5.64 7.95
N LEU A 59 -1.62 4.62 8.78
CA LEU A 59 -2.69 3.78 9.31
C LEU A 59 -3.58 4.63 10.22
N ALA A 60 -4.90 4.44 10.11
CA ALA A 60 -5.87 5.16 10.93
C ALA A 60 -5.76 4.77 12.41
N ASP A 61 -5.37 3.52 12.67
CA ASP A 61 -5.04 3.01 13.99
C ASP A 61 -3.67 2.30 13.88
N PRO A 62 -2.58 2.96 14.32
CA PRO A 62 -1.24 2.39 14.24
C PRO A 62 -0.97 1.36 15.35
N ASP A 63 -1.69 1.44 16.47
CA ASP A 63 -1.51 0.56 17.64
C ASP A 63 -2.52 -0.59 17.66
N GLY A 64 -3.57 -0.50 16.86
CA GLY A 64 -4.55 -1.57 16.65
C GLY A 64 -3.89 -2.81 16.06
N THR A 65 -4.05 -3.94 16.75
CA THR A 65 -3.72 -5.26 16.19
C THR A 65 -4.63 -5.56 15.01
N TYR A 66 -4.09 -5.38 13.81
CA TYR A 66 -4.73 -5.77 12.56
C TYR A 66 -4.47 -7.25 12.31
N GLU A 67 -5.45 -8.10 12.61
CA GLU A 67 -5.40 -9.50 12.23
C GLU A 67 -5.88 -9.65 10.79
N ALA A 68 -4.93 -9.81 9.86
CA ALA A 68 -5.26 -10.06 8.46
C ALA A 68 -6.01 -11.40 8.35
N ALA A 69 -7.22 -11.41 7.78
CA ALA A 69 -7.99 -12.65 7.57
C ALA A 69 -7.31 -13.63 6.61
N VAL A 70 -6.35 -13.15 5.82
CA VAL A 70 -5.44 -13.98 5.06
C VAL A 70 -4.06 -13.84 5.66
N PRO A 71 -3.29 -14.93 5.74
CA PRO A 71 -1.91 -14.86 6.18
C PRO A 71 -1.16 -13.83 5.35
N ALA A 72 -0.33 -13.03 6.00
CA ALA A 72 0.50 -12.06 5.33
C ALA A 72 1.27 -12.78 4.21
N PRO A 73 1.35 -12.20 2.99
CA PRO A 73 2.16 -12.79 1.95
C PRO A 73 3.59 -12.95 2.49
N PRO A 74 4.35 -13.98 2.04
CA PRO A 74 5.71 -14.24 2.55
C PRO A 74 6.70 -13.08 2.38
N SER A 75 6.29 -11.98 1.73
CA SER A 75 7.04 -10.74 1.51
C SER A 75 6.63 -9.56 2.41
N ALA A 76 5.72 -9.72 3.37
CA ALA A 76 5.36 -8.64 4.28
C ALA A 76 6.47 -8.37 5.31
N PRO A 77 6.71 -7.10 5.72
CA PRO A 77 7.63 -6.81 6.82
C PRO A 77 7.09 -7.37 8.14
N ALA A 78 8.01 -7.77 9.02
CA ALA A 78 7.71 -8.15 10.40
C ALA A 78 7.17 -6.97 11.21
#